data_AF-A0A359LFI1-F1
#
_entry.id   AF-A0A359LFI1-F1
#
_cell.length_a   1.000
_cell.length_b   1.000
_cell.length_c   1.000
_cell.angle_alpha   90.00
_cell.angle_beta   90.00
_cell.angle_gamma   90.00
#
_symmetry.space_group_name_H-M   'P 1'
#
loop_
_entity.id
_entity.type
_entity.pdbx_description
1 polymer ?
#
loop_
_entity_poly.entity_id
_entity_poly.type
_entity_poly.pdbx_seq_one_letter_code
_entity_poly.pdbx_strand_id
1 'polypeptide(L)'
;MKLGDYHKKRDFKKTTEPSGQESDPGLTPLIFVVQKHHASHLHYDFRLAIDGVLKSWAIPKGPSLQPAEKRLAVMTEDHPLEYANFEGVIPQGEYGAGTVEIWDRGTWEPISDLKTWLKTRKLEFVLHGKKLQGVWVLVGFKDEPKNWLLIKKKDILL
;
A
#
# COMPACT_ATOMS: atom_id res chain seq x y z
N MET A 1 -0.44 -11.84 -14.99
CA MET A 1 0.68 -11.11 -14.36
C MET A 1 0.08 -10.05 -13.46
N LYS A 2 0.41 -10.09 -12.17
CA LYS A 2 0.02 -9.12 -11.14
C LYS A 2 0.43 -7.68 -11.51
N LEU A 3 1.58 -7.50 -12.16
CA LEU A 3 2.05 -6.17 -12.61
C LEU A 3 1.48 -5.73 -13.97
N GLY A 4 0.58 -6.50 -14.57
CA GLY A 4 0.06 -6.19 -15.92
C GLY A 4 -0.61 -4.81 -16.02
N ASP A 5 -1.42 -4.45 -15.03
CA ASP A 5 -2.06 -3.13 -14.99
C ASP A 5 -1.08 -2.03 -14.60
N TYR A 6 -0.05 -2.37 -13.81
CA TYR A 6 1.02 -1.44 -13.47
C TYR A 6 1.76 -1.00 -14.74
N HIS A 7 2.28 -1.94 -15.50
CA HIS A 7 3.05 -1.69 -16.72
C HIS A 7 2.22 -0.98 -17.80
N LYS A 8 0.94 -1.32 -17.98
CA LYS A 8 0.06 -0.67 -18.97
C LYS A 8 -0.17 0.82 -18.70
N LYS A 9 -0.07 1.25 -17.43
CA LYS A 9 -0.36 2.63 -17.02
C LYS A 9 0.86 3.55 -17.05
N ARG A 10 2.07 3.03 -17.28
CA ARG A 10 3.32 3.82 -17.24
C ARG A 10 4.00 3.84 -18.59
N ASP A 11 4.56 4.99 -18.93
CA ASP A 11 5.61 5.10 -19.93
C ASP A 11 6.97 5.27 -19.23
N PHE A 12 7.70 4.16 -19.07
CA PHE A 12 9.02 4.14 -18.41
C PHE A 12 10.12 4.88 -19.19
N LYS A 13 9.83 5.43 -20.37
CA LYS A 13 10.72 6.38 -21.05
C LYS A 13 10.57 7.80 -20.51
N LYS A 14 9.48 8.08 -19.79
CA LYS A 14 9.16 9.41 -19.25
C LYS A 14 9.22 9.44 -17.73
N THR A 15 8.67 8.44 -17.06
CA THR A 15 8.72 8.35 -15.60
C THR A 15 10.02 7.71 -15.12
N THR A 16 10.48 8.12 -13.93
CA THR A 16 11.62 7.50 -13.23
C THR A 16 11.18 6.38 -12.30
N GLU A 17 9.88 6.06 -12.29
CA GLU A 17 9.36 4.92 -11.57
C GLU A 17 10.02 3.61 -12.03
N PRO A 18 10.30 2.68 -11.11
CA PRO A 18 10.90 1.40 -11.46
C PRO A 18 9.90 0.55 -12.26
N SER A 19 10.29 0.10 -13.46
CA SER A 19 9.47 -0.84 -14.22
C SER A 19 9.23 -2.13 -13.45
N GLY A 20 10.28 -2.64 -12.79
CA GLY A 20 10.25 -3.79 -11.91
C GLY A 20 9.71 -5.08 -12.54
N GLN A 21 9.77 -6.17 -11.78
CA GLN A 21 9.19 -7.45 -12.17
C GLN A 21 8.51 -8.11 -10.97
N GLU A 22 7.63 -9.07 -11.24
CA GLU A 22 7.09 -9.92 -10.17
C GLU A 22 8.23 -10.73 -9.57
N SER A 23 8.39 -10.64 -8.26
CA SER A 23 9.36 -11.47 -7.54
C SER A 23 8.76 -12.84 -7.21
N ASP A 24 9.61 -13.81 -6.91
CA ASP A 24 9.17 -15.11 -6.40
C ASP A 24 8.31 -14.93 -5.14
N PRO A 25 7.04 -15.39 -5.13
CA PRO A 25 6.19 -15.31 -3.95
C PRO A 25 6.83 -15.90 -2.68
N GLY A 26 7.63 -16.96 -2.81
CA GLY A 26 8.31 -17.63 -1.70
C GLY A 26 9.46 -16.81 -1.08
N LEU A 27 9.91 -15.75 -1.76
CA LEU A 27 10.99 -14.86 -1.33
C LEU A 27 10.49 -13.44 -1.05
N THR A 28 9.17 -13.25 -0.92
CA THR A 28 8.58 -11.92 -0.68
C THR A 28 9.01 -11.40 0.69
N PRO A 29 9.74 -10.27 0.78
CA PRO A 29 10.10 -9.69 2.07
C PRO A 29 8.86 -9.08 2.72
N LEU A 30 8.73 -9.19 4.04
CA LEU A 30 7.61 -8.61 4.79
C LEU A 30 7.81 -7.11 5.06
N ILE A 31 7.89 -6.32 3.99
CA ILE A 31 8.04 -4.86 4.04
C ILE A 31 6.73 -4.13 3.80
N PHE A 32 6.60 -2.95 4.39
CA PHE A 32 5.56 -1.99 4.07
C PHE A 32 6.16 -0.62 3.78
N VAL A 33 5.42 0.17 3.01
CA VAL A 33 5.72 1.57 2.75
C VAL A 33 4.45 2.39 2.77
N VAL A 34 4.57 3.64 3.21
CA VAL A 34 3.57 4.69 3.03
C VAL A 34 4.23 5.82 2.27
N GLN A 35 3.72 6.11 1.08
CA GLN A 35 4.19 7.24 0.28
C GLN A 35 3.18 8.38 0.38
N LYS A 36 3.65 9.58 0.70
CA LYS A 36 2.86 10.81 0.58
C LYS A 36 2.90 11.22 -0.88
N HIS A 37 1.73 11.37 -1.49
CA HIS A 37 1.60 11.64 -2.91
C HIS A 37 0.84 12.94 -3.15
N HIS A 38 1.56 13.97 -3.58
CA HIS A 38 1.00 15.24 -4.02
C HIS A 38 0.69 15.18 -5.52
N ALA A 39 -0.40 14.47 -5.85
CA ALA A 39 -0.98 14.47 -7.19
C ALA A 39 -1.98 15.64 -7.35
N SER A 40 -3.03 15.47 -8.16
CA SER A 40 -4.15 16.42 -8.22
C SER A 40 -4.76 16.70 -6.84
N HIS A 41 -4.78 15.67 -5.98
CA HIS A 41 -5.14 15.78 -4.58
C HIS A 41 -4.06 15.08 -3.75
N LEU A 42 -3.72 15.68 -2.60
CA LEU A 42 -2.87 15.03 -1.62
C LEU A 42 -3.56 13.77 -1.11
N HIS A 43 -2.83 12.65 -1.16
CA HIS A 43 -3.21 11.37 -0.56
C HIS A 43 -1.97 10.62 -0.11
N TYR A 44 -2.18 9.44 0.50
CA TYR A 44 -1.12 8.56 0.94
C TYR A 44 -1.31 7.18 0.34
N ASP A 45 -0.30 6.66 -0.36
CA ASP A 45 -0.31 5.30 -0.87
C ASP A 45 0.28 4.36 0.19
N PHE A 46 -0.57 3.51 0.77
CA PHE A 46 -0.19 2.47 1.71
C PHE A 46 0.03 1.16 0.98
N ARG A 47 1.16 0.50 1.23
CA ARG A 47 1.52 -0.72 0.50
C ARG A 47 2.10 -1.80 1.42
N LEU A 48 1.71 -3.05 1.16
CA LEU A 48 2.23 -4.25 1.80
C LEU A 48 2.81 -5.19 0.75
N ALA A 49 4.03 -5.68 0.96
CA ALA A 49 4.63 -6.71 0.12
C ALA A 49 3.97 -8.08 0.38
N ILE A 50 3.20 -8.57 -0.58
CA ILE A 50 2.47 -9.85 -0.51
C ILE A 50 2.55 -10.54 -1.88
N ASP A 51 2.91 -11.82 -1.90
CA ASP A 51 3.02 -12.64 -3.10
C ASP A 51 3.85 -11.99 -4.23
N GLY A 52 5.03 -11.47 -3.91
CA GLY A 52 6.00 -10.97 -4.88
C GLY A 52 5.73 -9.57 -5.43
N VAL A 53 4.72 -8.86 -4.91
CA VAL A 53 4.34 -7.50 -5.31
C VAL A 53 3.90 -6.66 -4.11
N LEU A 54 3.81 -5.35 -4.28
CA LEU A 54 3.22 -4.42 -3.34
C LEU A 54 1.71 -4.29 -3.57
N LYS A 55 0.91 -4.93 -2.71
CA LYS A 55 -0.53 -4.69 -2.62
C LYS A 55 -0.75 -3.28 -2.10
N SER A 56 -1.51 -2.47 -2.83
CA SER A 56 -1.52 -1.01 -2.68
C SER A 56 -2.92 -0.45 -2.46
N TRP A 57 -3.01 0.58 -1.62
CA TRP A 57 -4.22 1.34 -1.37
C TRP A 57 -3.92 2.84 -1.28
N ALA A 58 -4.68 3.65 -2.01
CA ALA A 58 -4.70 5.10 -1.83
C ALA A 58 -5.60 5.47 -0.64
N ILE A 59 -5.07 6.27 0.29
CA ILE A 59 -5.75 6.72 1.51
C ILE A 59 -5.86 8.25 1.44
N PRO A 60 -7.01 8.81 1.00
CA PRO A 60 -7.12 10.25 0.74
C PRO A 60 -6.78 11.14 1.93
N LYS A 61 -7.19 10.75 3.14
CA LYS A 61 -6.91 11.52 4.36
C LYS A 61 -5.63 11.08 5.07
N GLY A 62 -4.94 10.07 4.55
CA GLY A 62 -3.83 9.38 5.22
C GLY A 62 -4.26 8.48 6.39
N PRO A 63 -3.35 7.63 6.88
CA PRO A 63 -3.58 6.79 8.08
C PRO A 63 -3.86 7.65 9.32
N SER A 64 -4.67 7.13 10.25
CA SER A 64 -4.86 7.74 11.56
C SER A 64 -4.24 6.89 12.66
N LEU A 65 -3.54 7.53 13.60
CA LEU A 65 -3.04 6.89 14.81
C LEU A 65 -4.11 6.78 15.91
N GLN A 66 -5.25 7.45 15.75
CA GLN A 66 -6.35 7.37 16.71
C GLN A 66 -7.04 5.99 16.59
N PRO A 67 -7.07 5.18 17.66
CA PRO A 67 -7.71 3.87 17.61
C PRO A 67 -9.18 3.97 17.19
N ALA A 68 -9.63 2.98 16.42
CA ALA A 68 -10.99 2.87 15.89
C ALA A 68 -11.44 3.98 14.91
N GLU A 69 -10.62 4.99 14.63
CA GLU A 69 -10.88 5.92 13.53
C GLU A 69 -10.72 5.18 12.19
N LYS A 70 -11.75 5.26 11.35
CA LYS A 70 -11.83 4.54 10.07
C LYS A 70 -11.33 5.44 8.95
N ARG A 71 -10.30 4.99 8.22
CA ARG A 71 -9.80 5.68 7.01
C ARG A 71 -10.16 4.89 5.77
N LEU A 72 -10.83 5.52 4.82
CA LEU A 72 -11.06 4.93 3.50
C LEU A 72 -9.70 4.65 2.83
N ALA A 73 -9.53 3.41 2.39
CA ALA A 73 -8.37 2.91 1.67
C ALA A 73 -8.87 2.30 0.35
N VAL A 74 -8.60 2.95 -0.77
CA VAL A 74 -9.04 2.53 -2.10
C VAL A 74 -7.95 1.69 -2.73
N MET A 75 -8.22 0.42 -2.97
CA MET A 75 -7.27 -0.51 -3.58
C MET A 75 -6.91 -0.07 -4.99
N THR A 76 -5.60 0.04 -5.26
CA THR A 76 -5.02 0.40 -6.55
C THR A 76 -4.31 -0.81 -7.16
N GLU A 77 -3.69 -0.65 -8.33
CA GLU A 77 -2.91 -1.73 -8.94
C GLU A 77 -1.74 -2.17 -8.05
N ASP A 78 -1.33 -3.42 -8.22
CA ASP A 78 -0.11 -3.94 -7.61
C ASP A 78 1.10 -3.15 -8.12
N HIS A 79 2.11 -2.94 -7.28
CA HIS A 79 3.36 -2.27 -7.66
C HIS A 79 4.55 -3.23 -7.52
N PRO A 80 5.65 -3.04 -8.27
CA PRO A 80 6.86 -3.83 -8.09
C PRO A 80 7.48 -3.57 -6.70
N LEU A 81 8.22 -4.54 -6.15
CA LEU A 81 8.81 -4.40 -4.81
C LEU A 81 9.80 -3.23 -4.73
N GLU A 82 10.52 -2.97 -5.82
CA GLU A 82 11.46 -1.86 -5.96
C GLU A 82 10.78 -0.49 -5.77
N TYR A 83 9.47 -0.40 -6.05
CA TYR A 83 8.69 0.82 -5.87
C TYR A 83 8.62 1.27 -4.41
N ALA A 84 8.87 0.38 -3.45
CA ALA A 84 8.93 0.72 -2.03
C ALA A 84 10.04 1.74 -1.69
N ASN A 85 11.04 1.87 -2.57
CA ASN A 85 12.15 2.82 -2.43
C ASN A 85 12.01 4.06 -3.32
N PHE A 86 10.93 4.16 -4.09
CA PHE A 86 10.74 5.27 -5.02
C PHE A 86 10.36 6.56 -4.27
N GLU A 87 11.15 7.61 -4.49
CA GLU A 87 10.86 9.00 -4.19
C GLU A 87 11.21 9.82 -5.42
N GLY A 88 10.37 10.80 -5.77
CA GLY A 88 10.61 11.61 -6.95
C GLY A 88 9.36 12.29 -7.49
N VAL A 89 9.50 12.85 -8.69
CA VAL A 89 8.41 13.52 -9.40
C VAL A 89 7.99 12.65 -10.57
N ILE A 90 6.71 12.28 -10.59
CA ILE A 90 6.06 11.66 -11.74
C ILE A 90 5.65 12.80 -12.68
N PRO A 91 6.14 12.83 -13.95
CA PRO A 91 5.92 13.96 -14.85
C PRO A 91 4.44 14.26 -15.10
N GLN A 92 4.14 15.54 -15.35
CA GLN A 92 2.79 15.95 -15.74
C GLN A 92 2.33 15.23 -17.02
N GLY A 93 1.07 14.78 -17.03
CA GLY A 93 0.49 14.02 -18.14
C GLY A 93 0.65 12.51 -18.01
N GLU A 94 1.52 12.04 -17.11
CA GLU A 94 1.65 10.62 -16.78
C GLU A 94 0.62 10.21 -15.71
N TYR A 95 0.31 8.91 -15.67
CA TYR A 95 -0.59 8.37 -14.65
C TYR A 95 0.02 8.52 -13.27
N GLY A 96 -0.68 9.20 -12.36
CA GLY A 96 -0.14 9.50 -11.03
C GLY A 96 0.83 10.68 -11.03
N ALA A 97 0.79 11.57 -12.02
CA ALA A 97 1.56 12.81 -12.02
C ALA A 97 1.51 13.55 -10.67
N GLY A 98 2.67 13.88 -10.12
CA GLY A 98 2.78 14.42 -8.78
C GLY A 98 4.13 14.14 -8.12
N THR A 99 4.32 14.67 -6.91
CA THR A 99 5.51 14.39 -6.09
C THR A 99 5.21 13.24 -5.13
N VAL A 100 6.11 12.25 -5.10
CA VAL A 100 6.05 11.07 -4.24
C VAL A 100 7.21 11.12 -3.24
N GLU A 101 6.88 11.03 -1.95
CA GLU A 101 7.85 11.02 -0.84
C GLU A 101 7.55 9.83 0.08
N ILE A 102 8.57 9.16 0.60
CA ILE A 102 8.39 8.11 1.60
C ILE A 102 8.03 8.77 2.93
N TRP A 103 6.77 8.63 3.33
CA TRP A 103 6.26 9.15 4.59
C TRP A 103 6.58 8.23 5.75
N ASP A 104 6.47 6.91 5.57
CA ASP A 104 6.89 5.90 6.54
C ASP A 104 7.29 4.61 5.81
N ARG A 105 8.11 3.79 6.46
CA ARG A 105 8.47 2.46 5.98
C ARG A 105 8.95 1.58 7.12
N GLY A 106 8.87 0.28 6.94
CA GLY A 106 9.38 -0.70 7.89
C GLY A 106 9.01 -2.11 7.48
N THR A 107 8.97 -2.99 8.48
CA THR A 107 8.47 -4.35 8.32
C THR A 107 7.04 -4.47 8.85
N TRP A 108 6.37 -5.55 8.47
CA TRP A 108 5.05 -5.87 8.99
C TRP A 108 4.94 -7.38 9.20
N GLU A 109 3.96 -7.78 10.01
CA GLU A 109 3.71 -9.20 10.30
C GLU A 109 2.22 -9.51 10.11
N PRO A 110 1.85 -10.54 9.33
CA PRO A 110 0.47 -10.94 9.19
C PRO A 110 -0.04 -11.63 10.46
N ILE A 111 -1.20 -11.19 10.95
CA ILE A 111 -1.98 -11.93 11.96
C ILE A 111 -3.02 -12.81 11.26
N SER A 112 -3.57 -12.33 10.13
CA SER A 112 -4.48 -13.11 9.27
C SER A 112 -3.72 -13.99 8.27
N ASP A 113 -4.37 -15.05 7.78
CA ASP A 113 -3.83 -15.90 6.73
C ASP A 113 -3.79 -15.18 5.36
N LEU A 114 -2.58 -15.05 4.81
CA LEU A 114 -2.32 -14.39 3.52
C LEU A 114 -2.90 -15.13 2.32
N LYS A 115 -3.32 -16.39 2.45
CA LYS A 115 -4.01 -17.11 1.38
C LYS A 115 -5.49 -16.76 1.28
N THR A 116 -6.10 -16.24 2.34
CA THR A 116 -7.56 -16.07 2.42
C THR A 116 -8.03 -14.63 2.60
N TRP A 117 -7.14 -13.68 2.90
CA TRP A 117 -7.50 -12.29 3.22
C TRP A 117 -8.31 -11.57 2.12
N LEU A 118 -8.02 -11.83 0.84
CA LEU A 118 -8.79 -11.26 -0.28
C LEU A 118 -10.22 -11.80 -0.32
N LYS A 119 -10.38 -13.12 -0.12
CA LYS A 119 -11.68 -13.80 -0.11
C LYS A 119 -12.53 -13.38 1.09
N THR A 120 -11.91 -13.28 2.26
CA THR A 120 -12.57 -12.86 3.50
C THR A 120 -12.75 -11.34 3.58
N ARG A 121 -12.07 -10.59 2.72
CA ARG A 121 -12.01 -9.12 2.71
C ARG A 121 -11.57 -8.56 4.07
N LYS A 122 -10.67 -9.27 4.75
CA LYS A 122 -10.10 -8.84 6.03
C LYS A 122 -8.63 -9.24 6.11
N LEU A 123 -7.78 -8.28 6.45
CA LEU A 123 -6.36 -8.49 6.72
C LEU A 123 -5.99 -7.78 8.02
N GLU A 124 -5.62 -8.55 9.04
CA GLU A 124 -5.11 -8.05 10.33
C GLU A 124 -3.60 -8.31 10.40
N PHE A 125 -2.85 -7.31 10.87
CA PHE A 125 -1.39 -7.30 10.81
C PHE A 125 -0.77 -6.35 11.84
N VAL A 126 0.52 -6.53 12.11
CA VAL A 126 1.34 -5.62 12.92
C VAL A 126 2.23 -4.80 12.00
N LEU A 127 2.37 -3.49 12.27
CA LEU A 127 3.34 -2.63 11.59
C LEU A 127 4.51 -2.31 12.53
N HIS A 128 5.72 -2.32 11.99
CA HIS A 128 6.97 -1.96 12.66
C HIS A 128 7.64 -0.79 11.91
N GLY A 129 6.94 0.35 11.84
CA GLY A 129 7.43 1.58 11.22
C GLY A 129 8.05 2.57 12.20
N LYS A 130 8.44 3.73 11.68
CA LYS A 130 8.81 4.87 12.52
C LYS A 130 7.57 5.64 13.00
N LYS A 131 6.52 5.72 12.17
CA LYS A 131 5.28 6.45 12.48
C LYS A 131 4.12 5.50 12.76
N LEU A 132 3.93 4.48 11.91
CA LEU A 132 2.88 3.48 12.07
C LEU A 132 3.43 2.27 12.80
N GLN A 133 2.91 2.04 14.00
CA GLN A 133 3.31 0.92 14.87
C GLN A 133 2.08 0.22 15.45
N GLY A 134 2.26 -1.04 15.86
CA GLY A 134 1.22 -1.83 16.53
C GLY A 134 0.26 -2.51 15.57
N VAL A 135 -0.93 -2.88 16.06
CA VAL A 135 -1.89 -3.71 15.32
C VAL A 135 -2.83 -2.87 14.45
N TRP A 136 -3.04 -3.30 13.22
CA TRP A 136 -3.89 -2.68 12.21
C TRP A 136 -4.80 -3.70 11.54
N VAL A 137 -5.90 -3.21 10.96
CA VAL A 137 -6.79 -4.04 10.14
C VAL A 137 -7.22 -3.30 8.89
N LEU A 138 -7.21 -4.02 7.77
CA LEU A 138 -7.88 -3.68 6.51
C LEU A 138 -9.18 -4.49 6.41
N VAL A 139 -10.31 -3.82 6.17
CA VAL A 139 -11.63 -4.46 5.97
C VAL A 139 -12.26 -3.96 4.68
N GLY A 140 -12.52 -4.86 3.73
CA GLY A 140 -13.08 -4.55 2.42
C GLY A 140 -14.61 -4.51 2.41
N PHE A 141 -15.18 -3.60 1.64
CA PHE A 141 -16.63 -3.48 1.44
C PHE A 141 -17.15 -4.60 0.53
N LYS A 142 -18.31 -5.18 0.79
CA LYS A 142 -18.84 -6.30 -0.01
C LYS A 142 -19.25 -5.88 -1.41
N ASP A 143 -19.96 -4.75 -1.52
CA ASP A 143 -20.55 -4.29 -2.80
C ASP A 143 -19.61 -3.38 -3.60
N GLU A 144 -18.54 -2.89 -2.97
CA GLU A 144 -17.53 -2.01 -3.58
C GLU A 144 -16.14 -2.64 -3.46
N PRO A 145 -15.74 -3.52 -4.39
CA PRO A 145 -14.59 -4.40 -4.20
C PRO A 145 -13.26 -3.68 -4.05
N LYS A 146 -13.14 -2.46 -4.58
CA LYS A 146 -11.97 -1.58 -4.42
C LYS A 146 -11.93 -0.84 -3.09
N ASN A 147 -13.05 -0.67 -2.40
CA ASN A 147 -13.11 0.13 -1.19
C ASN A 147 -12.82 -0.74 0.03
N TRP A 148 -11.93 -0.24 0.88
CA TRP A 148 -11.52 -0.83 2.15
C TRP A 148 -11.48 0.24 3.24
N LEU A 149 -11.46 -0.19 4.50
CA LEU A 149 -11.16 0.64 5.67
C LEU A 149 -9.82 0.20 6.26
N LEU A 150 -8.90 1.15 6.45
CA LEU A 150 -7.74 0.99 7.32
C LEU A 150 -8.07 1.51 8.71
N ILE A 151 -7.80 0.70 9.74
CA ILE A 151 -8.15 1.00 11.13
C ILE A 151 -7.00 0.59 12.05
N LYS A 152 -6.49 1.51 12.88
CA LYS A 152 -5.58 1.16 13.99
C LYS A 152 -6.38 0.52 15.12
N LYS A 153 -5.92 -0.64 15.59
CA LYS A 153 -6.46 -1.27 16.80
C LYS A 153 -5.89 -0.55 18.03
N LYS A 154 -6.64 -0.58 19.12
CA LYS A 154 -6.15 -0.11 20.42
C LYS A 154 -5.02 -1.04 20.84
N ASP A 155 -3.87 -0.46 21.19
CA ASP A 155 -2.78 -1.23 21.73
C ASP A 155 -3.26 -1.86 23.05
N ILE A 156 -3.17 -3.18 23.15
CA ILE A 156 -3.48 -3.89 24.37
C ILE A 156 -2.23 -3.72 25.23
N LEU A 157 -2.30 -2.85 26.25
CA LEU A 157 -1.32 -2.86 27.32
C LEU A 157 -1.35 -4.27 27.91
N LEU A 158 -0.23 -4.99 27.77
CA LEU A 158 0.04 -6.19 28.56
C LEU A 158 0.32 -5.80 30.00
#